data_AF-A0A0C2W057-F1
#
_entry.id   AF-A0A0C2W057-F1
#
_cell.length_a   1.000
_cell.length_b   1.000
_cell.length_c   1.000
_cell.angle_alpha   90.00
_cell.angle_beta   90.00
_cell.angle_gamma   90.00
#
_symmetry.space_group_name_H-M   'P 1'
#
loop_
_entity.id
_entity.type
_entity.pdbx_description
1 polymer ?
#
loop_
_entity_poly.entity_id
_entity_poly.type
_entity_poly.pdbx_seq_one_letter_code
_entity_poly.pdbx_strand_id
1 'polypeptide(L)'
;MIALKKDFVNENKKSYCRGRRLSSGTAYYLQKDNGDIVYGGKQCAEEHSDTDLSQIPDLTKSLIARHDGTTTTGGNNTGANGTKNDTSKSKAISYILLREEKLSEFKYANKSLSYSILNQYYQTYKDNNDLSDDAVKHILNIEKKSSENTKKKMSLENLSTCYAYQYILERTLDYLEQKDNHDGIKYINGILEGLHDYCSLTTNQIDGLSKWLQFLPEELKKAKLKEFSI
;
A
#
# COMPACT_ATOMS: atom_id res chain seq x y z
N MET A 1 -3.21 22.15 6.88
CA MET A 1 -3.21 20.69 7.12
C MET A 1 -1.92 20.11 6.57
N ILE A 2 -1.53 18.92 7.03
CA ILE A 2 -0.38 18.21 6.47
C ILE A 2 -0.82 16.86 5.87
N ALA A 3 -0.27 16.49 4.72
CA ALA A 3 -0.47 15.17 4.16
C ALA A 3 0.52 14.18 4.78
N LEU A 4 0.01 13.12 5.42
CA LEU A 4 0.83 12.16 6.14
C LEU A 4 1.28 11.00 5.25
N LYS A 5 0.34 10.44 4.49
CA LYS A 5 0.55 9.27 3.62
C LYS A 5 -0.58 9.16 2.61
N LYS A 6 -0.36 8.35 1.57
CA LYS A 6 -1.38 7.81 0.71
C LYS A 6 -1.55 6.32 0.99
N ASP A 7 -2.78 5.90 1.24
CA ASP A 7 -3.11 4.55 1.72
C ASP A 7 -4.45 4.08 1.14
N PHE A 8 -4.77 2.80 1.31
CA PHE A 8 -6.06 2.23 0.92
C PHE A 8 -7.17 2.65 1.88
N VAL A 9 -8.37 2.84 1.35
CA VAL A 9 -9.60 3.09 2.10
C VAL A 9 -10.76 2.30 1.49
N ASN A 10 -11.83 2.12 2.25
CA ASN A 10 -13.10 1.66 1.66
C ASN A 10 -13.53 2.64 0.56
N GLU A 11 -13.93 2.13 -0.60
CA GLU A 11 -14.31 2.93 -1.77
C GLU A 11 -15.56 3.80 -1.56
N ASN A 12 -16.34 3.54 -0.51
CA ASN A 12 -17.46 4.38 -0.09
C ASN A 12 -17.07 5.48 0.90
N LYS A 13 -15.79 5.54 1.32
CA LYS A 13 -15.28 6.60 2.19
C LYS A 13 -15.50 7.96 1.53
N LYS A 14 -16.10 8.89 2.27
CA LYS A 14 -16.32 10.25 1.78
C LYS A 14 -15.03 11.06 1.88
N SER A 15 -14.69 11.72 0.79
CA SER A 15 -13.68 12.76 0.71
C SER A 15 -14.10 13.96 1.57
N TYR A 16 -13.14 14.55 2.27
CA TYR A 16 -13.26 15.83 2.95
C TYR A 16 -13.71 16.91 1.98
N CYS A 17 -13.07 16.97 0.80
CA CYS A 17 -13.46 17.88 -0.25
C CYS A 17 -14.73 17.38 -0.94
N ARG A 18 -15.81 18.13 -0.79
CA ARG A 18 -17.10 17.96 -1.50
C ARG A 18 -17.87 16.66 -1.18
N GLY A 19 -17.46 15.89 -0.18
CA GLY A 19 -18.20 14.71 0.30
C GLY A 19 -18.32 13.55 -0.70
N ARG A 20 -17.65 13.62 -1.85
CA ARG A 20 -17.68 12.58 -2.89
C ARG A 20 -17.01 11.30 -2.39
N ARG A 21 -17.46 10.15 -2.88
CA ARG A 21 -16.84 8.85 -2.55
C ARG A 21 -15.45 8.75 -3.16
N LEU A 22 -14.52 8.14 -2.43
CA LEU A 22 -13.16 7.83 -2.88
C LEU A 22 -13.19 6.48 -3.62
N SER A 23 -13.85 6.45 -4.78
CA SER A 23 -14.18 5.23 -5.52
C SER A 23 -12.97 4.43 -6.00
N SER A 24 -11.80 5.05 -6.10
CA SER A 24 -10.52 4.39 -6.40
C SER A 24 -10.01 3.52 -5.26
N GLY A 25 -10.66 3.54 -4.09
CA GLY A 25 -10.22 2.78 -2.92
C GLY A 25 -8.94 3.30 -2.28
N THR A 26 -8.52 4.52 -2.62
CA THR A 26 -7.26 5.11 -2.17
C THR A 26 -7.49 6.56 -1.72
N ALA A 27 -6.73 6.99 -0.71
CA ALA A 27 -6.86 8.32 -0.14
C ALA A 27 -5.52 8.86 0.36
N TYR A 28 -5.38 10.17 0.28
CA TYR A 28 -4.43 10.92 1.10
C TYR A 28 -5.02 11.10 2.50
N TYR A 29 -4.21 10.82 3.52
CA TYR A 29 -4.54 11.02 4.92
C TYR A 29 -4.03 12.40 5.31
N LEU A 30 -4.96 13.33 5.55
CA LEU A 30 -4.67 14.73 5.86
C LEU A 30 -4.92 14.96 7.36
N GLN A 31 -3.90 15.42 8.07
CA GLN A 31 -4.03 15.80 9.46
C GLN A 31 -4.35 17.29 9.58
N LYS A 32 -5.45 17.59 10.26
CA LYS A 32 -5.83 18.94 10.66
C LYS A 32 -5.00 19.42 11.84
N ASP A 33 -5.02 20.73 12.07
CA ASP A 33 -4.27 21.37 13.16
C ASP A 33 -4.74 20.90 14.55
N ASN A 34 -5.98 20.44 14.67
CA ASN A 34 -6.52 19.84 15.89
C ASN A 34 -6.17 18.35 16.06
N GLY A 35 -5.38 17.76 15.15
CA GLY A 35 -4.97 16.36 15.16
C GLY A 35 -5.90 15.40 14.41
N ASP A 36 -7.11 15.82 14.02
CA ASP A 36 -8.07 14.95 13.33
C ASP A 36 -7.56 14.53 11.94
N ILE A 37 -7.76 13.26 11.59
CA ILE A 37 -7.47 12.74 10.25
C ILE A 37 -8.72 12.81 9.36
N VAL A 38 -8.59 13.51 8.24
CA VAL A 38 -9.56 13.50 7.15
C VAL A 38 -8.95 12.91 5.88
N TYR A 39 -9.81 12.50 4.95
CA TYR A 39 -9.40 11.74 3.76
C TYR A 39 -9.69 12.55 2.51
N GLY A 40 -8.77 12.58 1.56
CA GLY A 40 -8.93 13.30 0.32
C GLY A 40 -8.41 12.52 -0.88
N GLY A 41 -9.00 12.77 -2.05
CA GLY A 41 -8.36 12.42 -3.32
C GLY A 41 -7.16 13.36 -3.59
N LYS A 42 -6.41 13.11 -4.67
CA LYS A 42 -5.21 13.89 -5.02
C LYS A 42 -5.47 15.40 -5.04
N GLN A 43 -6.47 15.86 -5.79
CA GLN A 43 -6.83 17.27 -5.85
C GLN A 43 -7.16 17.86 -4.47
N CYS A 44 -7.86 17.10 -3.63
CA CYS A 44 -8.20 17.55 -2.27
C CYS A 44 -6.95 17.72 -1.40
N ALA A 45 -5.97 16.83 -1.54
CA ALA A 45 -4.69 16.94 -0.84
C ALA A 45 -3.88 18.13 -1.35
N GLU A 46 -3.80 18.34 -2.66
CA GLU A 46 -3.09 19.47 -3.28
C GLU A 46 -3.72 20.82 -2.90
N GLU A 47 -5.04 20.89 -2.73
CA GLU A 47 -5.74 22.13 -2.36
C GLU A 47 -5.63 22.49 -0.86
N HIS A 48 -5.42 21.50 0.03
CA HIS A 48 -5.54 21.70 1.48
C HIS A 48 -4.28 21.40 2.30
N SER A 49 -3.21 20.94 1.66
CA SER A 49 -1.94 20.61 2.31
C SER A 49 -0.76 21.24 1.58
N ASP A 50 0.13 21.88 2.33
CA ASP A 50 1.39 22.43 1.80
C ASP A 50 2.49 21.37 1.66
N THR A 51 2.23 20.13 2.10
CA THR A 51 3.16 19.01 1.94
C THR A 51 3.35 18.62 0.47
N ASP A 52 4.60 18.49 0.03
CA ASP A 52 4.92 17.86 -1.26
C ASP A 52 4.48 16.39 -1.26
N LEU A 53 3.42 16.08 -2.01
CA LEU A 53 2.83 14.75 -2.10
C LEU A 53 3.78 13.71 -2.72
N SER A 54 4.88 14.11 -3.36
CA SER A 54 5.93 13.19 -3.83
C SER A 54 6.83 12.70 -2.70
N GLN A 55 6.85 13.41 -1.56
CA GLN A 55 7.69 13.13 -0.39
C GLN A 55 6.98 12.35 0.71
N ILE A 56 5.68 12.07 0.56
CA ILE A 56 4.94 11.26 1.53
C ILE A 56 5.00 9.77 1.16
N PRO A 57 4.87 8.86 2.14
CA PRO A 57 4.69 7.43 1.88
C PRO A 57 3.45 7.18 1.02
N ASP A 58 3.57 6.36 -0.02
CA ASP A 58 2.44 5.87 -0.81
C ASP A 58 2.44 4.35 -0.78
N LEU A 59 1.51 3.79 0.02
CA LEU A 59 1.33 2.36 0.25
C LEU A 59 0.50 1.69 -0.86
N THR A 60 -0.02 2.48 -1.82
CA THR A 60 -0.95 2.02 -2.85
C THR A 60 -0.27 1.73 -4.20
N LYS A 61 1.06 1.87 -4.27
CA LYS A 61 1.84 1.81 -5.53
C LYS A 61 1.71 0.49 -6.31
N SER A 62 1.31 -0.60 -5.67
CA SER A 62 1.08 -1.89 -6.35
C SER A 62 -0.34 -2.05 -6.90
N LEU A 63 -1.24 -1.11 -6.63
CA LEU A 63 -2.54 -0.99 -7.29
C LEU A 63 -2.42 -0.01 -8.47
N ILE A 64 -2.35 -0.54 -9.68
CA ILE A 64 -2.24 0.21 -10.93
C ILE A 64 -3.64 0.42 -11.50
N ALA A 65 -4.23 1.61 -11.30
CA ALA A 65 -5.47 1.98 -11.98
C ALA A 65 -5.17 2.35 -13.44
N ARG A 66 -5.88 1.73 -14.40
CA ARG A 66 -5.95 2.25 -15.78
C ARG A 66 -6.97 3.38 -15.82
N HIS A 67 -6.53 4.61 -15.56
CA HIS A 67 -7.33 5.74 -16.03
C HIS A 67 -6.89 6.05 -17.46
N ASP A 68 -7.76 5.79 -18.43
CA ASP A 68 -7.57 6.25 -19.81
C ASP A 68 -7.35 7.78 -19.77
N GLY A 69 -6.15 8.23 -20.18
CA GLY A 69 -5.84 9.64 -20.40
C GLY A 69 -4.57 10.19 -19.74
N THR A 70 -4.00 9.53 -18.72
CA THR A 70 -2.68 9.91 -18.19
C THR A 70 -1.89 8.67 -17.86
N THR A 71 -0.90 8.37 -18.69
CA THR A 71 0.21 7.50 -18.36
C THR A 71 0.87 8.01 -17.08
N THR A 72 0.44 7.52 -15.92
CA THR A 72 1.35 7.38 -14.78
C THR A 72 2.26 6.22 -15.10
N THR A 73 3.25 6.50 -15.95
CA THR A 73 4.42 5.65 -16.14
C THR A 73 4.97 5.38 -14.74
N GLY A 74 4.93 4.11 -14.33
CA GLY A 74 5.72 3.68 -13.18
C GLY A 74 7.14 4.16 -13.41
N GLY A 75 7.64 4.96 -12.46
CA GLY A 75 8.96 5.57 -12.56
C GLY A 75 10.06 4.51 -12.56
N ASN A 76 10.38 4.00 -13.75
CA ASN A 76 11.70 3.45 -14.01
C ASN A 76 12.65 4.63 -14.14
N ASN A 77 13.60 4.71 -13.21
CA ASN A 77 14.74 5.61 -13.26
C ASN A 77 15.53 5.38 -14.56
N THR A 78 15.32 6.24 -15.55
CA THR A 78 16.30 6.50 -16.61
C THR A 78 16.59 8.00 -16.63
N GLY A 79 17.88 8.31 -16.74
CA GLY A 79 18.45 9.58 -16.27
C GLY A 79 17.96 10.82 -17.00
N ALA A 80 17.68 11.85 -16.21
CA ALA A 80 17.68 13.23 -16.64
C ALA A 80 18.28 14.07 -15.51
N ASN A 81 19.27 14.89 -15.85
CA ASN A 81 19.95 15.84 -14.96
C ASN A 81 18.98 16.94 -14.48
N GLY A 82 18.16 16.61 -13.50
CA GLY A 82 17.41 17.54 -12.65
C GLY A 82 17.63 17.10 -11.21
N THR A 83 17.74 18.06 -10.28
CA THR A 83 17.92 17.86 -8.84
C THR A 83 17.11 16.64 -8.36
N LYS A 84 17.78 15.55 -7.97
CA LYS A 84 17.13 14.33 -7.49
C LYS A 84 16.26 14.70 -6.28
N ASN A 85 14.94 14.73 -6.45
CA ASN A 85 14.03 14.75 -5.32
C ASN A 85 14.29 13.48 -4.50
N ASP A 86 14.85 13.64 -3.32
CA ASP A 86 15.27 12.53 -2.48
C ASP A 86 14.06 11.87 -1.80
N THR A 87 13.46 10.88 -2.48
CA THR A 87 12.34 10.10 -1.93
C THR A 87 12.79 9.02 -0.93
N SER A 88 14.03 9.06 -0.42
CA SER A 88 14.57 8.04 0.48
C SER A 88 13.76 7.93 1.77
N LYS A 89 13.37 9.08 2.35
CA LYS A 89 12.56 9.12 3.57
C LYS A 89 11.18 8.48 3.36
N SER A 90 10.46 8.85 2.30
CA SER A 90 9.16 8.27 1.97
C SER A 90 9.24 6.76 1.71
N LYS A 91 10.32 6.30 1.05
CA LYS A 91 10.60 4.88 0.83
C LYS A 91 10.83 4.14 2.15
N ALA A 92 11.67 4.69 3.03
CA ALA A 92 11.97 4.10 4.34
C ALA A 92 10.71 4.01 5.22
N ILE A 93 9.92 5.09 5.29
CA ILE A 93 8.67 5.11 6.06
C ILE A 93 7.66 4.10 5.49
N SER A 94 7.52 4.02 4.16
CA SER A 94 6.64 3.02 3.54
C SER A 94 7.03 1.59 3.95
N TYR A 95 8.34 1.30 3.99
CA TYR A 95 8.85 -0.02 4.35
C TYR A 95 8.56 -0.39 5.81
N ILE A 96 8.75 0.53 6.76
CA ILE A 96 8.43 0.26 8.17
C ILE A 96 6.92 0.18 8.40
N LEU A 97 6.11 1.02 7.74
CA LEU A 97 4.65 0.95 7.84
C LEU A 97 4.13 -0.41 7.35
N LEU A 98 4.68 -0.92 6.23
CA LEU A 98 4.27 -2.23 5.73
C LEU A 98 4.65 -3.35 6.68
N ARG A 99 5.89 -3.37 7.20
CA ARG A 99 6.38 -4.47 8.04
C ARG A 99 5.84 -4.47 9.46
N GLU A 100 5.60 -3.30 10.04
CA GLU A 100 5.30 -3.15 11.47
C GLU A 100 3.83 -2.78 11.75
N GLU A 101 3.09 -2.25 10.76
CA GLU A 101 1.67 -1.87 10.91
C GLU A 101 0.76 -2.69 9.99
N LYS A 102 0.97 -2.63 8.67
CA LYS A 102 -0.01 -3.14 7.70
C LYS A 102 -0.02 -4.65 7.56
N LEU A 103 1.16 -5.26 7.64
CA LEU A 103 1.35 -6.69 7.44
C LEU A 103 1.85 -7.35 8.74
N SER A 104 1.49 -6.82 9.91
CA SER A 104 1.94 -7.33 11.21
C SER A 104 1.57 -8.81 11.43
N GLU A 105 0.41 -9.22 10.90
CA GLU A 105 -0.10 -10.59 10.99
C GLU A 105 0.56 -11.55 10.01
N PHE A 106 1.30 -11.04 9.03
CA PHE A 106 1.92 -11.87 8.00
C PHE A 106 3.16 -12.57 8.54
N LYS A 107 3.44 -13.72 7.93
CA LYS A 107 4.60 -14.54 8.22
C LYS A 107 5.37 -14.83 6.94
N TYR A 108 6.66 -15.05 7.11
CA TYR A 108 7.52 -15.61 6.09
C TYR A 108 8.47 -16.61 6.74
N ALA A 109 8.48 -17.84 6.21
CA ALA A 109 9.22 -18.96 6.80
C ALA A 109 8.91 -19.15 8.30
N ASN A 110 7.62 -19.10 8.65
CA ASN A 110 7.09 -19.21 10.02
C ASN A 110 7.59 -18.13 11.00
N LYS A 111 8.10 -17.00 10.50
CA LYS A 111 8.54 -15.86 11.31
C LYS A 111 7.73 -14.64 10.96
N SER A 112 7.41 -13.83 11.97
CA SER A 112 6.76 -12.53 11.78
C SER A 112 7.57 -11.67 10.82
N LEU A 113 6.87 -10.85 10.04
CA LEU A 113 7.49 -9.78 9.27
C LEU A 113 7.99 -8.63 10.15
N SER A 114 7.69 -8.56 11.44
CA SER A 114 8.31 -7.54 12.30
C SER A 114 9.80 -7.82 12.53
N TYR A 115 10.59 -6.76 12.68
CA TYR A 115 11.98 -6.85 13.12
C TYR A 115 12.24 -5.80 14.20
N SER A 116 12.84 -6.20 15.33
CA SER A 116 12.99 -5.34 16.51
C SER A 116 13.58 -3.96 16.22
N ILE A 117 14.60 -3.89 15.36
CA ILE A 117 15.22 -2.62 14.94
C ILE A 117 14.25 -1.76 14.12
N LEU A 118 13.48 -2.36 13.21
CA LEU A 118 12.47 -1.62 12.43
C LEU A 118 11.32 -1.16 13.33
N ASN A 119 10.94 -1.97 14.32
CA ASN A 119 9.92 -1.60 15.29
C ASN A 119 10.32 -0.36 16.10
N GLN A 120 11.59 -0.24 16.50
CA GLN A 120 12.11 0.95 17.18
C GLN A 120 11.97 2.22 16.31
N TYR A 121 12.31 2.12 15.02
CA TYR A 121 12.11 3.22 14.09
C TYR A 121 10.63 3.53 13.86
N TYR A 122 9.77 2.51 13.82
CA TYR A 122 8.33 2.69 13.72
C TYR A 122 7.75 3.42 14.93
N GLN A 123 8.13 3.08 16.16
CA GLN A 123 7.69 3.85 17.34
C GLN A 123 8.19 5.29 17.28
N THR A 124 9.46 5.51 16.90
CA THR A 124 10.02 6.87 16.71
C THR A 124 9.22 7.67 15.69
N TYR A 125 8.84 7.05 14.56
CA TYR A 125 8.00 7.67 13.55
C TYR A 125 6.59 7.97 14.07
N LYS A 126 5.97 7.08 14.85
CA LYS A 126 4.65 7.34 15.44
C LYS A 126 4.65 8.54 16.38
N ASP A 127 5.71 8.70 17.18
CA ASP A 127 5.78 9.75 18.18
C ASP A 127 6.11 11.11 17.56
N ASN A 128 6.97 11.13 16.55
CA ASN A 128 7.52 12.37 15.98
C ASN A 128 6.99 12.72 14.59
N ASN A 129 6.29 11.80 13.93
CA ASN A 129 5.90 11.87 12.52
C ASN A 129 7.09 12.12 11.56
N ASP A 130 8.31 11.76 11.99
CA ASP A 130 9.54 11.94 11.20
C ASP A 130 10.62 10.91 11.60
N LEU A 131 11.64 10.77 10.75
CA LEU A 131 12.83 9.95 10.96
C LEU A 131 14.09 10.76 10.65
N SER A 132 15.16 10.51 11.43
CA SER A 132 16.50 11.05 11.14
C SER A 132 17.11 10.41 9.89
N ASP A 133 18.05 11.11 9.26
CA ASP A 133 18.72 10.63 8.05
C ASP A 133 19.48 9.31 8.27
N ASP A 134 20.07 9.12 9.46
CA ASP A 134 20.73 7.87 9.84
C ASP A 134 19.74 6.71 9.96
N ALA A 135 18.54 6.97 10.52
CA ALA A 135 17.47 5.98 10.59
C ALA A 135 16.99 5.61 9.18
N VAL A 136 16.73 6.60 8.33
CA VAL A 136 16.35 6.39 6.92
C VAL A 136 17.39 5.54 6.20
N LYS A 137 18.67 5.90 6.30
CA LYS A 137 19.77 5.16 5.69
C LYS A 137 19.84 3.72 6.19
N HIS A 138 19.68 3.49 7.49
CA HIS A 138 19.71 2.14 8.05
C HIS A 138 18.54 1.28 7.56
N ILE A 139 17.33 1.83 7.55
CA ILE A 139 16.12 1.16 7.04
C ILE A 139 16.32 0.76 5.57
N LEU A 140 16.83 1.68 4.73
CA LEU A 140 17.07 1.41 3.32
C LEU A 140 18.17 0.36 3.10
N ASN A 141 19.18 0.30 3.95
CA ASN A 141 20.16 -0.78 3.91
C ASN A 141 19.54 -2.15 4.24
N ILE A 142 18.58 -2.20 5.17
CA ILE A 142 17.82 -3.42 5.47
C ILE A 142 16.95 -3.82 4.26
N GLU A 143 16.23 -2.87 3.66
CA GLU A 143 15.41 -3.10 2.47
C GLU A 143 16.23 -3.57 1.26
N LYS A 144 17.39 -2.96 1.03
CA LYS A 144 18.33 -3.39 -0.01
C LYS A 144 18.78 -4.83 0.20
N LYS A 145 19.17 -5.20 1.43
CA LYS A 145 19.55 -6.58 1.76
C LYS A 145 18.41 -7.57 1.55
N SER A 146 17.16 -7.20 1.83
CA SER A 146 16.00 -8.05 1.53
C SER A 146 15.85 -8.27 0.03
N SER A 147 16.06 -7.23 -0.78
CA SER A 147 15.87 -7.26 -2.24
C SER A 147 16.95 -8.06 -2.98
N GLU A 148 18.18 -8.10 -2.47
CA GLU A 148 19.32 -8.75 -3.13
C GLU A 148 19.49 -10.24 -2.75
N ASN A 149 18.88 -10.69 -1.65
CA ASN A 149 19.13 -12.02 -1.08
C ASN A 149 17.90 -12.95 -1.18
N THR A 150 17.97 -14.11 -0.54
CA THR A 150 16.87 -15.11 -0.43
C THR A 150 15.59 -14.59 0.23
N LYS A 151 15.56 -13.34 0.69
CA LYS A 151 14.43 -12.67 1.36
C LYS A 151 13.70 -11.68 0.46
N LYS A 152 13.71 -11.87 -0.87
CA LYS A 152 13.02 -10.99 -1.83
C LYS A 152 11.56 -10.71 -1.46
N LYS A 153 10.85 -11.66 -0.86
CA LYS A 153 9.46 -11.46 -0.38
C LYS A 153 9.32 -10.36 0.67
N MET A 154 10.40 -10.06 1.40
CA MET A 154 10.48 -8.95 2.35
C MET A 154 11.00 -7.65 1.70
N SER A 155 11.12 -7.57 0.37
CA SER A 155 11.44 -6.32 -0.30
C SER A 155 10.25 -5.35 -0.23
N LEU A 156 10.51 -4.05 -0.30
CA LEU A 156 9.44 -3.06 -0.32
C LEU A 156 8.45 -3.31 -1.46
N GLU A 157 8.95 -3.72 -2.63
CA GLU A 157 8.13 -4.06 -3.79
C GLU A 157 7.14 -5.19 -3.48
N ASN A 158 7.62 -6.32 -2.96
CA ASN A 158 6.76 -7.47 -2.68
C ASN A 158 5.82 -7.23 -1.49
N LEU A 159 6.26 -6.49 -0.47
CA LEU A 159 5.38 -6.09 0.64
C LEU A 159 4.27 -5.15 0.17
N SER A 160 4.58 -4.20 -0.71
CA SER A 160 3.55 -3.32 -1.31
C SER A 160 2.56 -4.13 -2.15
N THR A 161 3.05 -5.14 -2.88
CA THR A 161 2.21 -6.05 -3.66
C THR A 161 1.34 -6.92 -2.76
N CYS A 162 1.87 -7.50 -1.69
CA CYS A 162 1.08 -8.21 -0.66
C CYS A 162 -0.05 -7.33 -0.13
N TYR A 163 0.26 -6.10 0.25
CA TYR A 163 -0.73 -5.20 0.82
C TYR A 163 -1.83 -4.83 -0.18
N ALA A 164 -1.49 -4.63 -1.44
CA ALA A 164 -2.48 -4.37 -2.50
C ALA A 164 -3.36 -5.61 -2.79
N TYR A 165 -2.80 -6.81 -2.80
CA TYR A 165 -3.59 -8.05 -2.91
C TYR A 165 -4.50 -8.24 -1.71
N GLN A 166 -4.00 -8.05 -0.49
CA GLN A 166 -4.80 -8.12 0.74
C GLN A 166 -6.01 -7.19 0.64
N TYR A 167 -5.79 -5.92 0.29
CA TYR A 167 -6.87 -4.96 0.10
C TYR A 167 -7.92 -5.47 -0.90
N ILE A 168 -7.51 -5.90 -2.10
CA ILE A 168 -8.44 -6.37 -3.12
C ILE A 168 -9.19 -7.63 -2.68
N LEU A 169 -8.54 -8.55 -1.98
CA LEU A 169 -9.16 -9.77 -1.45
C LEU A 169 -10.19 -9.44 -0.38
N GLU A 170 -9.84 -8.58 0.59
CA GLU A 170 -10.77 -8.11 1.64
C GLU A 170 -11.96 -7.37 1.03
N ARG A 171 -11.74 -6.47 0.07
CA ARG A 171 -12.86 -5.82 -0.65
C ARG A 171 -13.73 -6.84 -1.37
N THR A 172 -13.12 -7.82 -2.04
CA THR A 172 -13.86 -8.85 -2.77
C THR A 172 -14.71 -9.68 -1.82
N LEU A 173 -14.15 -10.04 -0.65
CA LEU A 173 -14.84 -10.77 0.41
C LEU A 173 -16.09 -10.02 0.88
N ASP A 174 -15.98 -8.74 1.23
CA ASP A 174 -17.11 -7.90 1.66
C ASP A 174 -18.28 -7.92 0.66
N TYR A 175 -17.99 -7.88 -0.66
CA TYR A 175 -19.03 -7.90 -1.70
C TYR A 175 -19.63 -9.29 -1.92
N LEU A 176 -18.85 -10.35 -1.71
CA LEU A 176 -19.34 -11.72 -1.77
C LEU A 176 -20.23 -12.05 -0.58
N GLU A 177 -19.90 -11.56 0.61
CA GLU A 177 -20.71 -11.68 1.83
C GLU A 177 -22.07 -11.00 1.66
N GLN A 178 -22.11 -9.78 1.11
CA GLN A 178 -23.37 -9.09 0.79
C GLN A 178 -24.26 -9.84 -0.22
N LYS A 179 -23.70 -10.81 -0.94
CA LYS A 179 -24.38 -11.61 -1.97
C LYS A 179 -24.58 -13.06 -1.55
N ASP A 180 -24.26 -13.42 -0.31
CA ASP A 180 -24.31 -14.79 0.22
C ASP A 180 -23.57 -15.82 -0.68
N ASN A 181 -22.48 -15.40 -1.32
CA ASN A 181 -21.73 -16.25 -2.25
C ASN A 181 -20.71 -17.12 -1.50
N HIS A 182 -21.19 -18.20 -0.89
CA HIS A 182 -20.38 -19.08 -0.04
C HIS A 182 -19.14 -19.68 -0.73
N ASP A 183 -19.25 -20.05 -2.00
CA ASP A 183 -18.12 -20.63 -2.75
C ASP A 183 -17.00 -19.59 -2.97
N GLY A 184 -17.38 -18.36 -3.32
CA GLY A 184 -16.45 -17.25 -3.45
C GLY A 184 -15.80 -16.90 -2.12
N ILE A 185 -16.59 -16.81 -1.04
CA ILE A 185 -16.10 -16.53 0.31
C ILE A 185 -15.04 -17.55 0.72
N LYS A 186 -15.33 -18.85 0.56
CA LYS A 186 -14.39 -19.94 0.88
C LYS A 186 -13.10 -19.83 0.06
N TYR A 187 -13.21 -19.53 -1.23
CA TYR A 187 -12.06 -19.41 -2.11
C TYR A 187 -11.16 -18.21 -1.74
N ILE A 188 -11.75 -17.04 -1.53
CA ILE A 188 -11.02 -15.81 -1.19
C ILE A 188 -10.33 -15.95 0.18
N ASN A 189 -10.98 -16.56 1.17
CA ASN A 189 -10.36 -16.84 2.46
C ASN A 189 -9.13 -17.76 2.32
N GLY A 190 -9.19 -18.79 1.49
CA GLY A 190 -8.02 -19.64 1.22
C GLY A 190 -6.86 -18.91 0.55
N ILE A 191 -7.14 -17.91 -0.31
CA ILE A 191 -6.10 -17.04 -0.87
C ILE A 191 -5.52 -16.12 0.21
N LEU A 192 -6.36 -15.51 1.05
CA LEU A 192 -5.91 -14.64 2.15
C LEU A 192 -5.00 -15.38 3.12
N GLU A 193 -5.38 -16.59 3.55
CA GLU A 193 -4.54 -17.43 4.41
C GLU A 193 -3.18 -17.71 3.76
N GLY A 194 -3.17 -18.12 2.49
CA GLY A 194 -1.93 -18.33 1.74
C GLY A 194 -1.09 -17.05 1.61
N LEU A 195 -1.72 -15.91 1.41
CA LEU A 195 -1.04 -14.63 1.34
C LEU A 195 -0.38 -14.28 2.69
N HIS A 196 -1.08 -14.51 3.80
CA HIS A 196 -0.58 -14.28 5.16
C HIS A 196 0.61 -15.18 5.51
N ASP A 197 0.56 -16.46 5.13
CA ASP A 197 1.59 -17.44 5.51
C ASP A 197 2.83 -17.43 4.60
N TYR A 198 2.64 -17.09 3.33
CA TYR A 198 3.71 -17.17 2.33
C TYR A 198 4.20 -15.82 1.83
N CYS A 199 3.50 -14.72 2.13
CA CYS A 199 3.82 -13.37 1.66
C CYS A 199 4.01 -13.33 0.13
N SER A 200 3.20 -14.09 -0.59
CA SER A 200 3.18 -14.22 -2.06
C SER A 200 1.97 -15.02 -2.52
N LEU A 201 1.52 -14.82 -3.75
CA LEU A 201 0.56 -15.68 -4.42
C LEU A 201 1.17 -16.37 -5.64
N THR A 202 0.68 -17.57 -5.94
CA THR A 202 0.98 -18.28 -7.19
C THR A 202 0.18 -17.71 -8.36
N THR A 203 0.65 -17.91 -9.58
CA THR A 203 -0.09 -17.52 -10.80
C THR A 203 -1.51 -18.10 -10.81
N ASN A 204 -1.68 -19.36 -10.43
CA ASN A 204 -3.00 -19.99 -10.36
C ASN A 204 -3.96 -19.33 -9.35
N GLN A 205 -3.44 -18.84 -8.21
CA GLN A 205 -4.24 -18.08 -7.24
C GLN A 205 -4.63 -16.71 -7.81
N ILE A 206 -3.71 -16.03 -8.49
CA ILE A 206 -3.97 -14.74 -9.14
C ILE A 206 -5.00 -14.89 -10.27
N ASP A 207 -4.86 -15.91 -11.10
CA ASP A 207 -5.79 -16.20 -12.19
C ASP A 207 -7.18 -16.56 -11.66
N GLY A 208 -7.24 -17.37 -10.59
CA GLY A 208 -8.51 -17.71 -9.98
C GLY A 208 -9.19 -16.54 -9.26
N LEU A 209 -8.43 -15.58 -8.71
CA LEU A 209 -8.97 -14.33 -8.16
C LEU A 209 -9.76 -13.53 -9.22
N SER A 210 -9.31 -13.53 -10.48
CA SER A 210 -9.97 -12.76 -11.55
C SER A 210 -11.46 -13.08 -11.72
N LYS A 211 -11.88 -14.31 -11.40
CA LYS A 211 -13.27 -14.77 -11.46
C LYS A 211 -14.19 -14.05 -10.46
N TRP A 212 -13.62 -13.50 -9.40
CA TRP A 212 -14.35 -12.88 -8.30
C TRP A 212 -14.27 -11.34 -8.34
N LEU A 213 -13.31 -10.76 -9.08
CA LEU A 213 -13.18 -9.31 -9.23
C LEU A 213 -14.41 -8.66 -9.89
N GLN A 214 -15.23 -9.42 -10.62
CA GLN A 214 -16.48 -8.94 -11.20
C GLN A 214 -17.51 -8.44 -10.17
N PHE A 215 -17.37 -8.84 -8.90
CA PHE A 215 -18.23 -8.39 -7.81
C PHE A 215 -17.83 -7.03 -7.24
N LEU A 216 -16.61 -6.56 -7.54
CA LEU A 216 -16.14 -5.25 -7.11
C LEU A 216 -16.76 -4.12 -7.94
N PRO A 217 -16.82 -2.89 -7.39
CA PRO A 217 -17.15 -1.70 -8.15
C PRO A 217 -16.21 -1.47 -9.32
N GLU A 218 -16.72 -0.83 -10.38
CA GLU A 218 -16.02 -0.69 -11.67
C GLU A 218 -14.60 -0.14 -11.57
N GLU A 219 -14.34 0.85 -10.71
CA GLU A 219 -13.00 1.40 -10.51
C GLU A 219 -12.00 0.37 -9.94
N LEU A 220 -12.44 -0.43 -8.97
CA LEU A 220 -11.61 -1.48 -8.35
C LEU A 220 -11.47 -2.70 -9.26
N LYS A 221 -12.54 -3.07 -9.97
CA LYS A 221 -12.54 -4.15 -10.97
C LYS A 221 -11.56 -3.90 -12.11
N LYS A 222 -11.36 -2.63 -12.50
CA LYS A 222 -10.39 -2.23 -13.54
C LYS A 222 -8.97 -2.06 -13.02
N ALA A 223 -8.76 -2.09 -11.71
CA ALA A 223 -7.44 -1.99 -11.14
C ALA A 223 -6.62 -3.24 -11.48
N LYS A 224 -5.37 -3.03 -11.91
CA LYS A 224 -4.39 -4.09 -12.11
C LYS A 224 -3.46 -4.12 -10.90
N LEU A 225 -3.17 -5.30 -10.40
CA LEU A 225 -2.16 -5.48 -9.38
C LEU A 225 -0.82 -5.76 -10.04
N LYS A 226 0.26 -5.28 -9.41
CA LYS A 226 1.61 -5.70 -9.79
C LYS A 226 1.81 -7.19 -9.51
N GLU A 227 2.67 -7.82 -10.30
CA GLU A 227 3.12 -9.17 -10.05
C GLU A 227 4.17 -9.21 -8.93
N PHE A 228 4.35 -10.37 -8.32
CA PHE A 228 5.41 -10.59 -7.33
C PHE A 228 6.77 -10.71 -8.03
N SER A 229 7.78 -10.00 -7.52
CA SER A 229 9.18 -10.07 -7.97
C SER A 229 9.95 -11.04 -7.07
N ILE A 230 9.69 -12.34 -7.24
CA ILE A 230 10.22 -13.44 -6.41
C ILE A 230 11.32 -14.24 -7.13
#